data_AF-A0A8T2YRI3-F1
#
_entry.id   AF-A0A8T2YRI3-F1
#
_cell.length_a   1.000
_cell.length_b   1.000
_cell.length_c   1.000
_cell.angle_alpha   90.00
_cell.angle_beta   90.00
_cell.angle_gamma   90.00
#
_symmetry.space_group_name_H-M   'P 1'
#
loop_
_entity.id
_entity.type
_entity.pdbx_description
1 polymer ?
#
loop_
_entity_poly.entity_id
_entity_poly.type
_entity_poly.pdbx_seq_one_letter_code
_entity_poly.pdbx_strand_id
1 'polypeptide(L)'
;MPPTSTTTAAARRQISSRRRTSAPRRRSPPPSPPPKRMKLLTEILQKAAYAVVEREDYGDVSCEQCRSGERSEELLLCDKCDKGYHMKCLRPIVVRVPIGSWICNKCSGDGQRRVRRLSQRKIIDFFRIQKCKKDDIKMKCRSLQDSRKRRRRSLVYQKKRRRLLPFIPSADPTQRLKQMGTLASALTALHMEFSDDLTYLPGMAPQSANQAKFEQGGMQVLSKEDIETLEQCRAMCKRGECPPLLVVFDSCEGYTVEADDQIKDLTIIAEYSGDVDYIKNREHDDCDSMMTLLLARDPSKSLVICPDKRGNIARFINGINNHTPDGKKKQNCKCVRYSVNGECRVILVATRDIAKGEKLYYDYNGYEHEYPTQHFV
;
A
#
# COMPACT_ATOMS: atom_id res chain seq x y z
N MET A 1 28.52 -15.17 -73.31
CA MET A 1 29.80 -15.90 -73.14
C MET A 1 29.99 -16.18 -71.65
N PRO A 2 30.50 -17.36 -71.31
CA PRO A 2 29.95 -18.27 -70.29
C PRO A 2 30.72 -18.21 -68.95
N PRO A 3 30.26 -19.00 -67.96
CA PRO A 3 30.88 -19.17 -66.64
C PRO A 3 31.88 -20.33 -66.63
N THR A 4 32.76 -20.37 -65.62
CA THR A 4 33.54 -21.55 -65.22
C THR A 4 33.78 -21.44 -63.70
N SER A 5 33.11 -22.18 -62.81
CA SER A 5 33.32 -23.61 -62.46
C SER A 5 34.77 -24.05 -62.64
N THR A 6 35.43 -24.73 -61.70
CA THR A 6 35.29 -26.18 -61.46
C THR A 6 36.29 -26.49 -60.31
N THR A 7 35.90 -26.93 -59.10
CA THR A 7 35.61 -28.32 -58.65
C THR A 7 36.85 -29.09 -58.16
N THR A 8 36.71 -29.69 -56.96
CA THR A 8 37.30 -30.98 -56.48
C THR A 8 38.82 -31.12 -56.31
N ALA A 9 39.38 -31.93 -55.40
CA ALA A 9 38.89 -32.76 -54.32
C ALA A 9 40.09 -33.25 -53.48
N ALA A 10 39.81 -33.52 -52.20
CA ALA A 10 40.30 -34.61 -51.36
C ALA A 10 41.78 -35.03 -51.35
N ALA A 11 42.39 -34.98 -50.16
CA ALA A 11 43.30 -36.03 -49.73
C ALA A 11 43.32 -36.26 -48.20
N ARG A 12 42.78 -37.42 -47.82
CA ARG A 12 43.26 -38.39 -46.82
C ARG A 12 43.36 -38.02 -45.33
N ARG A 13 42.47 -38.69 -44.57
CA ARG A 13 42.64 -39.08 -43.16
C ARG A 13 43.97 -39.80 -42.93
N GLN A 14 44.67 -39.46 -41.84
CA GLN A 14 45.34 -40.46 -40.99
C GLN A 14 45.22 -40.10 -39.51
N ILE A 15 44.92 -41.14 -38.75
CA ILE A 15 44.69 -41.18 -37.31
C ILE A 15 46.05 -41.35 -36.62
N SER A 16 46.37 -40.53 -35.62
CA SER A 16 47.37 -40.88 -34.62
C SER A 16 46.86 -40.54 -33.22
N SER A 17 46.76 -41.60 -32.41
CA SER A 17 46.37 -41.62 -31.01
C SER A 17 47.49 -41.15 -30.08
N ARG A 18 47.12 -40.80 -28.83
CA ARG A 18 47.92 -40.65 -27.57
C ARG A 18 48.12 -39.18 -27.18
N ARG A 19 47.85 -38.71 -25.96
CA ARG A 19 47.55 -39.33 -24.65
C ARG A 19 46.60 -38.41 -23.88
N ARG A 20 45.65 -39.01 -23.17
CA ARG A 20 44.69 -38.38 -22.25
C ARG A 20 45.47 -37.77 -21.07
N THR A 21 45.56 -36.44 -20.97
CA THR A 21 46.08 -35.76 -19.77
C THR A 21 44.95 -35.62 -18.74
N SER A 22 45.17 -36.18 -17.56
CA SER A 22 44.26 -36.13 -16.42
C SER A 22 44.27 -34.74 -15.78
N ALA A 23 43.08 -34.25 -15.42
CA ALA A 23 42.91 -33.00 -14.68
C ALA A 23 43.54 -33.08 -13.27
N PRO A 24 44.15 -32.00 -12.75
CA PRO A 24 44.75 -31.99 -11.42
C PRO A 24 43.71 -32.17 -10.30
N ARG A 25 44.02 -32.99 -9.30
CA ARG A 25 43.18 -33.19 -8.11
C ARG A 25 43.11 -31.91 -7.27
N ARG A 26 41.88 -31.50 -6.90
CA ARG A 26 41.60 -30.45 -5.90
C ARG A 26 42.23 -30.82 -4.56
N ARG A 27 42.98 -29.88 -3.96
CA ARG A 27 43.44 -29.96 -2.56
C ARG A 27 42.26 -29.74 -1.61
N SER A 28 42.15 -30.56 -0.57
CA SER A 28 41.19 -30.43 0.52
C SER A 28 41.52 -29.22 1.42
N PRO A 29 40.51 -28.55 2.01
CA PRO A 29 40.73 -27.43 2.92
C PRO A 29 41.24 -27.88 4.31
N PRO A 30 41.97 -27.01 5.04
CA PRO A 30 42.46 -27.32 6.40
C PRO A 30 41.33 -27.34 7.44
N PRO A 31 41.52 -28.02 8.59
CA PRO A 31 40.51 -28.14 9.64
C PRO A 31 40.28 -26.81 10.39
N SER A 32 39.02 -26.60 10.82
CA SER A 32 38.58 -25.42 11.58
C SER A 32 39.11 -25.40 13.03
N PRO A 33 39.40 -24.22 13.61
CA PRO A 33 39.86 -24.11 15.00
C PRO A 33 38.75 -24.47 16.02
N PRO A 34 39.12 -24.90 17.24
CA PRO A 34 38.15 -25.29 18.27
C PRO A 34 37.34 -24.09 18.80
N PRO A 35 36.11 -24.32 19.31
CA PRO A 35 35.23 -23.26 19.77
C PRO A 35 35.80 -22.57 21.03
N LYS A 36 35.86 -21.23 21.00
CA LYS A 36 36.22 -20.41 22.16
C LYS A 36 35.07 -20.49 23.20
N ARG A 37 35.37 -20.89 24.43
CA ARG A 37 34.41 -20.82 25.55
C ARG A 37 33.96 -19.37 25.75
N MET A 38 32.66 -19.10 25.62
CA MET A 38 32.06 -17.81 25.93
C MET A 38 31.99 -17.63 27.44
N LYS A 39 32.36 -16.45 27.94
CA LYS A 39 32.23 -16.09 29.36
C LYS A 39 30.76 -15.85 29.72
N LEU A 40 30.40 -16.13 30.97
CA LEU A 40 29.03 -15.97 31.46
C LEU A 40 28.64 -14.48 31.48
N LEU A 41 27.38 -14.17 31.14
CA LEU A 41 26.86 -12.80 31.07
C LEU A 41 27.05 -11.99 32.36
N THR A 42 27.03 -12.68 33.51
CA THR A 42 27.27 -12.09 34.84
C THR A 42 28.70 -11.55 35.03
N GLU A 43 29.71 -12.18 34.43
CA GLU A 43 31.10 -11.70 34.45
C GLU A 43 31.31 -10.45 33.58
N ILE A 44 30.51 -10.29 32.53
CA ILE A 44 30.57 -9.13 31.63
C ILE A 44 29.96 -7.90 32.33
N LEU A 45 28.83 -8.09 33.00
CA LEU A 45 28.12 -7.01 33.70
C LEU A 45 28.88 -6.49 34.92
N GLN A 46 29.67 -7.32 35.60
CA GLN A 46 30.50 -6.88 36.75
C GLN A 46 31.71 -6.02 36.34
N LYS A 47 32.14 -6.05 35.08
CA LYS A 47 33.32 -5.29 34.59
C LYS A 47 32.98 -4.02 33.82
N ALA A 48 31.73 -3.84 33.42
CA ALA A 48 31.30 -2.62 32.74
C ALA A 48 31.01 -1.55 33.81
N ALA A 49 31.94 -0.61 33.99
CA ALA A 49 31.65 0.61 34.73
C ALA A 49 30.57 1.39 33.95
N TYR A 50 29.42 1.65 34.58
CA TYR A 50 28.43 2.56 34.04
C TYR A 50 29.08 3.94 33.89
N ALA A 51 29.31 4.35 32.64
CA ALA A 51 29.77 5.70 32.34
C ALA A 51 28.65 6.68 32.69
N VAL A 52 28.80 7.36 33.83
CA VAL A 52 28.07 8.61 34.09
C VAL A 52 28.67 9.64 33.15
N VAL A 53 27.97 9.96 32.06
CA VAL A 53 28.38 11.05 31.17
C VAL A 53 27.88 12.34 31.79
N GLU A 54 28.81 13.19 32.22
CA GLU A 54 28.52 14.56 32.62
C GLU A 54 27.81 15.31 31.48
N ARG A 55 26.83 16.17 31.80
CA ARG A 55 26.14 16.99 30.80
C ARG A 55 27.12 18.03 30.23
N GLU A 56 27.78 17.68 29.14
CA GLU A 56 28.41 18.67 28.27
C GLU A 56 27.30 19.36 27.45
N ASP A 57 27.34 20.69 27.39
CA ASP A 57 26.38 21.55 26.70
C ASP A 57 26.31 21.24 25.19
N TYR A 58 25.34 20.42 24.75
CA TYR A 58 24.97 20.23 23.33
C TYR A 58 24.12 21.40 22.79
N GLY A 59 24.40 22.63 23.22
CA GLY A 59 23.60 23.82 22.91
C GLY A 59 23.68 24.32 21.46
N ASP A 60 24.56 23.76 20.62
CA ASP A 60 24.86 24.28 19.28
C ASP A 60 24.56 23.30 18.13
N VAL A 61 23.83 22.21 18.40
CA VAL A 61 23.47 21.25 17.35
C VAL A 61 22.24 21.74 16.59
N SER A 62 22.47 22.30 15.40
CA SER A 62 21.41 22.73 14.48
C SER A 62 20.95 21.60 13.56
N CYS A 63 19.68 21.63 13.17
CA CYS A 63 19.14 20.66 12.23
C CYS A 63 19.73 20.88 10.83
N GLU A 64 20.36 19.85 10.26
CA GLU A 64 20.95 19.89 8.91
C GLU A 64 19.96 20.18 7.76
N GLN A 65 18.66 19.94 8.00
CA GLN A 65 17.62 20.09 6.98
C GLN A 65 17.01 21.49 6.95
N CYS A 66 16.72 22.08 8.11
CA CYS A 66 16.11 23.42 8.21
C CYS A 66 17.10 24.50 8.68
N ARG A 67 18.32 24.10 9.06
CA ARG A 67 19.40 24.95 9.59
C ARG A 67 19.03 25.75 10.85
N SER A 68 17.95 25.35 11.53
CA SER A 68 17.50 25.93 12.79
C SER A 68 17.92 25.04 13.97
N GLY A 69 18.28 25.64 15.09
CA GLY A 69 18.48 24.99 16.39
C GLY A 69 17.26 25.05 17.32
N GLU A 70 16.14 25.59 16.85
CA GLU A 70 14.89 25.63 17.62
C GLU A 70 14.31 24.22 17.78
N ARG A 71 13.86 23.87 19.00
CA ARG A 71 13.31 22.53 19.36
C ARG A 71 14.38 21.43 19.44
N SER A 72 15.46 21.71 20.15
CA SER A 72 16.53 20.75 20.48
C SER A 72 16.01 19.46 21.14
N GLU A 73 14.86 19.50 21.82
CA GLU A 73 14.20 18.33 22.41
C GLU A 73 13.61 17.34 21.38
N GLU A 74 13.38 17.77 20.13
CA GLU A 74 12.85 16.95 19.03
C GLU A 74 13.94 16.66 17.97
N LEU A 75 15.22 16.76 18.35
CA LEU A 75 16.36 16.62 17.45
C LEU A 75 17.00 15.23 17.62
N LEU A 76 17.05 14.47 16.53
CA LEU A 76 17.70 13.16 16.43
C LEU A 76 19.14 13.32 15.92
N LEU A 77 20.08 12.64 16.57
CA LEU A 77 21.48 12.57 16.16
C LEU A 77 21.72 11.30 15.36
N CYS A 78 22.43 11.43 14.24
CA CYS A 78 22.83 10.29 13.42
C CYS A 78 24.05 9.58 14.01
N ASP A 79 23.94 8.29 14.36
CA ASP A 79 25.02 7.50 14.97
C ASP A 79 26.26 7.28 14.08
N LYS A 80 26.22 7.75 12.83
CA LYS A 80 27.33 7.65 11.87
C LYS A 80 28.03 8.98 11.58
N CYS A 81 27.38 10.11 11.83
CA CYS A 81 27.98 11.43 11.49
C CYS A 81 27.69 12.52 12.52
N ASP A 82 27.02 12.18 13.61
CA ASP A 82 26.68 13.03 14.76
C ASP A 82 25.92 14.32 14.41
N LYS A 83 25.38 14.40 13.18
CA LYS A 83 24.57 15.52 12.72
C LYS A 83 23.14 15.43 13.24
N GLY A 84 22.60 16.58 13.63
CA GLY A 84 21.24 16.77 14.13
C GLY A 84 20.17 16.88 13.04
N TYR A 85 19.02 16.26 13.28
CA TYR A 85 17.83 16.36 12.43
C TYR A 85 16.58 16.44 13.28
N HIS A 86 15.74 17.46 13.09
CA HIS A 86 14.42 17.42 13.71
C HIS A 86 13.63 16.23 13.20
N MET A 87 12.95 15.55 14.12
CA MET A 87 12.02 14.46 13.86
C MET A 87 11.01 14.79 12.75
N LYS A 88 10.51 16.03 12.73
CA LYS A 88 9.60 16.59 11.72
C LYS A 88 10.26 17.00 10.40
N CYS A 89 11.58 17.22 10.41
CA CYS A 89 12.34 17.54 9.21
C CYS A 89 12.80 16.29 8.45
N LEU A 90 12.71 15.11 9.06
CA LEU A 90 12.98 13.84 8.40
C LEU A 90 11.89 13.48 7.39
N ARG A 91 12.28 12.77 6.34
CA ARG A 91 11.36 12.20 5.34
C ARG A 91 11.72 10.73 5.16
N PRO A 92 10.86 9.78 5.58
CA PRO A 92 9.56 9.98 6.25
C PRO A 92 9.67 10.66 7.63
N ILE A 93 8.58 11.30 8.07
CA ILE A 93 8.54 12.00 9.38
C ILE A 93 8.64 10.95 10.48
N VAL A 94 9.53 11.19 11.43
CA VAL A 94 9.67 10.34 12.61
C VAL A 94 8.85 10.97 13.72
N VAL A 95 7.89 10.24 14.29
CA VAL A 95 7.00 10.77 15.33
C VAL A 95 7.46 10.43 16.76
N ARG A 96 8.39 9.46 16.89
CA ARG A 96 8.98 9.01 18.16
C ARG A 96 10.44 8.64 17.99
N VAL A 97 11.26 8.82 19.03
CA VAL A 97 12.68 8.49 18.99
C VAL A 97 12.82 6.98 18.69
N PRO A 98 13.52 6.59 17.61
CA PRO A 98 13.68 5.18 17.26
C PRO A 98 14.37 4.40 18.38
N ILE A 99 13.95 3.16 18.59
CA ILE A 99 14.62 2.26 19.53
C ILE A 99 15.81 1.62 18.80
N GLY A 100 17.03 1.88 19.28
CA GLY A 100 18.27 1.38 18.66
C GLY A 100 18.96 2.44 17.79
N SER A 101 19.87 2.01 16.93
CA SER A 101 20.71 2.94 16.17
C SER A 101 19.98 3.60 15.00
N TRP A 102 20.13 4.91 14.86
CA TRP A 102 19.52 5.72 13.79
C TRP A 102 20.59 6.37 12.91
N ILE A 103 20.44 6.20 11.59
CA ILE A 103 21.39 6.70 10.58
C ILE A 103 20.64 7.61 9.61
N CYS A 104 21.12 8.85 9.43
CA CYS A 104 20.48 9.83 8.55
C CYS A 104 20.57 9.45 7.06
N ASN A 105 19.68 10.01 6.25
CA ASN A 105 19.61 9.76 4.80
C ASN A 105 20.93 10.01 4.05
N LYS A 106 21.76 10.97 4.53
CA LYS A 106 23.10 11.23 3.94
C LYS A 106 24.07 10.07 4.22
N CYS A 107 23.96 9.44 5.38
CA CYS A 107 24.85 8.37 5.86
C CYS A 107 24.36 6.97 5.47
N SER A 108 23.07 6.81 5.22
CA SER A 108 22.42 5.57 4.76
C SER A 108 22.64 5.28 3.27
N GLY A 109 23.36 6.15 2.54
CA GLY A 109 23.78 5.90 1.15
C GLY A 109 22.65 5.92 0.12
N ASP A 110 21.41 6.24 0.51
CA ASP A 110 20.25 6.34 -0.36
C ASP A 110 19.78 7.80 -0.38
N GLY A 111 20.56 8.65 -1.07
CA GLY A 111 20.12 9.99 -1.41
C GLY A 111 18.80 9.89 -2.16
N GLN A 112 17.75 10.56 -1.66
CA GLN A 112 16.41 10.70 -2.25
C GLN A 112 16.27 9.93 -3.57
N ARG A 113 15.76 8.70 -3.51
CA ARG A 113 15.39 8.00 -4.74
C ARG A 113 14.42 8.92 -5.48
N ARG A 114 14.89 9.60 -6.53
CA ARG A 114 14.02 10.16 -7.55
C ARG A 114 13.13 8.99 -7.95
N VAL A 115 11.85 9.05 -7.57
CA VAL A 115 10.90 7.98 -7.86
C VAL A 115 10.94 7.79 -9.37
N ARG A 116 11.51 6.66 -9.81
CA ARG A 116 11.74 6.42 -11.23
C ARG A 116 10.39 6.36 -11.90
N ARG A 117 10.16 7.22 -12.90
CA ARG A 117 8.93 7.15 -13.72
C ARG A 117 8.81 5.71 -14.25
N LEU A 118 7.72 5.04 -13.85
CA LEU A 118 7.41 3.69 -14.31
C LEU A 118 6.99 3.76 -15.78
N SER A 119 7.53 2.89 -16.62
CA SER A 119 7.05 2.75 -17.99
C SER A 119 5.72 2.02 -18.01
N GLN A 120 4.91 2.24 -19.04
CA GLN A 120 3.57 1.61 -19.18
C GLN A 120 3.59 0.09 -19.01
N ARG A 121 4.60 -0.61 -19.55
CA ARG A 121 4.75 -2.07 -19.39
C ARG A 121 4.89 -2.46 -17.91
N LYS A 122 5.74 -1.73 -17.17
CA LYS A 122 5.95 -1.96 -15.74
C LYS A 122 4.70 -1.71 -14.92
N ILE A 123 3.90 -0.70 -15.27
CA ILE A 123 2.62 -0.42 -14.58
C ILE A 123 1.66 -1.59 -14.76
N ILE A 124 1.46 -2.06 -16.00
CA ILE A 124 0.57 -3.20 -16.29
C ILE A 124 0.99 -4.45 -15.53
N ASP A 125 2.29 -4.74 -15.51
CA ASP A 125 2.84 -5.91 -14.81
C ASP A 125 2.72 -5.76 -13.28
N PHE A 126 2.95 -4.55 -12.74
CA PHE A 126 2.84 -4.23 -11.32
C PHE A 126 1.42 -4.47 -10.78
N PHE A 127 0.39 -4.07 -11.54
CA PHE A 127 -1.01 -4.28 -11.19
C PHE A 127 -1.57 -5.63 -11.67
N ARG A 128 -0.76 -6.47 -12.33
CA ARG A 128 -1.15 -7.78 -12.88
C ARG A 128 -2.43 -7.71 -13.74
N ILE A 129 -2.56 -6.66 -14.55
CA ILE A 129 -3.76 -6.38 -15.35
C ILE A 129 -3.98 -7.50 -16.36
N GLN A 130 -5.18 -8.06 -16.40
CA GLN A 130 -5.55 -9.13 -17.33
C GLN A 130 -5.71 -8.56 -18.75
N LYS A 131 -4.99 -9.13 -19.72
CA LYS A 131 -5.22 -8.83 -21.14
C LYS A 131 -6.48 -9.54 -21.61
N CYS A 132 -7.56 -8.79 -21.87
CA CYS A 132 -8.68 -9.31 -22.66
C CYS A 132 -8.18 -9.64 -24.08
N LYS A 133 -8.45 -10.86 -24.57
CA LYS A 133 -8.16 -11.24 -25.96
C LYS A 133 -8.99 -10.36 -26.89
N LYS A 134 -8.39 -9.91 -28.00
CA LYS A 134 -8.99 -8.93 -28.94
C LYS A 134 -10.21 -9.46 -29.72
N ASP A 135 -10.61 -10.71 -29.56
CA ASP A 135 -11.64 -11.33 -30.40
C ASP A 135 -13.09 -11.26 -29.85
N ASP A 136 -13.30 -10.66 -28.68
CA ASP A 136 -14.66 -10.47 -28.11
C ASP A 136 -15.18 -9.01 -28.16
N ILE A 137 -14.50 -8.12 -28.89
CA ILE A 137 -14.96 -6.73 -29.09
C ILE A 137 -16.00 -6.70 -30.23
N LYS A 138 -17.11 -7.42 -30.05
CA LYS A 138 -18.34 -7.14 -30.79
C LYS A 138 -19.61 -7.56 -30.04
N MET A 139 -19.72 -7.21 -28.76
CA MET A 139 -21.02 -7.14 -28.08
C MET A 139 -21.22 -5.79 -27.39
N LYS A 140 -21.70 -4.84 -28.21
CA LYS A 140 -22.66 -3.77 -27.92
C LYS A 140 -22.66 -3.19 -26.49
N CYS A 141 -22.04 -2.02 -26.35
CA CYS A 141 -22.68 -0.92 -25.67
C CYS A 141 -23.97 -0.56 -26.44
N ARG A 142 -25.11 -1.13 -26.03
CA ARG A 142 -26.41 -0.59 -26.40
C ARG A 142 -26.80 0.40 -25.31
N SER A 143 -26.79 1.68 -25.65
CA SER A 143 -27.50 2.69 -24.88
C SER A 143 -28.93 2.19 -24.68
N LEU A 144 -29.39 2.13 -23.43
CA LEU A 144 -30.80 1.93 -23.13
C LEU A 144 -31.56 3.17 -23.63
N GLN A 145 -32.01 3.11 -24.88
CA GLN A 145 -32.98 4.05 -25.42
C GLN A 145 -34.33 3.72 -24.80
N ASP A 146 -34.77 4.68 -23.99
CA ASP A 146 -36.12 5.07 -23.64
C ASP A 146 -37.23 4.30 -24.39
N SER A 147 -37.83 3.31 -23.71
CA SER A 147 -39.08 2.69 -24.15
C SER A 147 -40.22 3.18 -23.26
N ARG A 148 -40.88 4.24 -23.74
CA ARG A 148 -42.14 4.78 -23.20
C ARG A 148 -43.21 3.69 -23.18
N LYS A 149 -43.38 3.00 -22.05
CA LYS A 149 -44.62 2.28 -21.72
C LYS A 149 -45.42 3.11 -20.72
N ARG A 150 -46.43 3.78 -21.25
CA ARG A 150 -47.46 4.52 -20.50
C ARG A 150 -48.27 3.49 -19.69
N ARG A 151 -47.98 3.36 -18.39
CA ARG A 151 -48.87 2.71 -17.41
C ARG A 151 -49.40 3.80 -16.47
N ARG A 152 -50.72 3.90 -16.39
CA ARG A 152 -51.45 4.76 -15.47
C ARG A 152 -51.57 4.08 -14.09
N ARG A 153 -51.46 4.92 -13.03
CA ARG A 153 -51.76 4.69 -11.58
C ARG A 153 -50.62 4.02 -10.79
N SER A 154 -50.23 4.42 -9.57
CA SER A 154 -50.76 5.36 -8.57
C SER A 154 -49.60 6.14 -7.91
N LEU A 155 -49.86 7.32 -7.33
CA LEU A 155 -48.87 8.09 -6.57
C LEU A 155 -48.59 7.42 -5.22
N VAL A 156 -47.70 6.43 -5.22
CA VAL A 156 -46.96 6.03 -4.02
C VAL A 156 -45.54 6.52 -4.21
N TYR A 157 -45.12 7.48 -3.39
CA TYR A 157 -43.74 7.96 -3.33
C TYR A 157 -42.85 6.83 -2.81
N GLN A 158 -42.43 5.93 -3.71
CA GLN A 158 -41.36 4.99 -3.41
C GLN A 158 -40.09 5.83 -3.29
N LYS A 159 -39.63 6.08 -2.05
CA LYS A 159 -38.29 6.63 -1.79
C LYS A 159 -37.29 5.82 -2.62
N LYS A 160 -36.62 6.44 -3.60
CA LYS A 160 -35.50 5.82 -4.33
C LYS A 160 -34.55 5.24 -3.29
N ARG A 161 -34.39 3.92 -3.29
CA ARG A 161 -33.39 3.26 -2.43
C ARG A 161 -32.02 3.85 -2.78
N ARG A 162 -31.29 4.30 -1.76
CA ARG A 162 -29.88 4.71 -1.92
C ARG A 162 -29.09 3.45 -2.24
N ARG A 163 -28.72 3.27 -3.51
CA ARG A 163 -27.98 2.13 -4.04
C ARG A 163 -26.55 2.58 -4.31
N LEU A 164 -25.56 1.70 -4.09
CA LEU A 164 -24.18 1.99 -4.45
C LEU A 164 -24.06 2.14 -5.97
N LEU A 165 -23.15 3.03 -6.38
CA LEU A 165 -22.84 3.28 -7.78
C LEU A 165 -21.43 2.77 -8.09
N PRO A 166 -21.20 2.17 -9.28
CA PRO A 166 -19.86 1.92 -9.72
C PRO A 166 -19.16 3.26 -10.04
N PHE A 167 -17.83 3.31 -9.89
CA PHE A 167 -17.07 4.45 -10.35
C PHE A 167 -17.06 4.53 -11.89
N ILE A 168 -16.80 5.71 -12.42
CA ILE A 168 -16.66 5.95 -13.85
C ILE A 168 -15.17 6.17 -14.13
N PRO A 169 -14.45 5.25 -14.79
CA PRO A 169 -13.05 5.43 -15.15
C PRO A 169 -12.90 6.59 -16.12
N SER A 170 -11.75 7.26 -16.08
CA SER A 170 -11.42 8.26 -17.09
C SER A 170 -11.41 7.64 -18.49
N ALA A 171 -12.04 8.32 -19.45
CA ALA A 171 -12.21 7.82 -20.81
C ALA A 171 -10.86 7.61 -21.52
N ASP A 172 -9.93 8.55 -21.34
CA ASP A 172 -8.58 8.49 -21.92
C ASP A 172 -7.72 7.40 -21.24
N PRO A 173 -7.26 6.37 -22.00
CA PRO A 173 -6.35 5.35 -21.47
C PRO A 173 -5.04 5.91 -20.93
N THR A 174 -4.54 7.02 -21.49
CA THR A 174 -3.29 7.66 -21.04
C THR A 174 -3.48 8.26 -19.65
N GLN A 175 -4.64 8.88 -19.40
CA GLN A 175 -5.03 9.36 -18.08
C GLN A 175 -5.14 8.22 -17.07
N ARG A 176 -5.76 7.08 -17.41
CA ARG A 176 -5.82 5.90 -16.52
C ARG A 176 -4.43 5.35 -16.18
N LEU A 177 -3.52 5.34 -17.14
CA LEU A 177 -2.13 4.95 -16.91
C LEU A 177 -1.40 5.92 -15.98
N LYS A 178 -1.65 7.23 -16.11
CA LYS A 178 -1.13 8.24 -15.18
C LYS A 178 -1.65 7.98 -13.76
N GLN A 179 -2.95 7.77 -13.61
CA GLN A 179 -3.61 7.48 -12.33
C GLN A 179 -2.97 6.26 -11.64
N MET A 180 -2.94 5.11 -12.32
CA MET A 180 -2.26 3.90 -11.82
C MET A 180 -0.77 4.13 -11.56
N GLY A 181 -0.10 4.92 -12.40
CA GLY A 181 1.32 5.26 -12.23
C GLY A 181 1.61 6.04 -10.94
N THR A 182 0.72 6.93 -10.52
CA THR A 182 0.86 7.65 -9.24
C THR A 182 0.76 6.70 -8.04
N LEU A 183 -0.22 5.78 -8.06
CA LEU A 183 -0.37 4.76 -7.03
C LEU A 183 0.85 3.82 -6.96
N ALA A 184 1.31 3.31 -8.09
CA ALA A 184 2.48 2.44 -8.13
C ALA A 184 3.75 3.15 -7.64
N SER A 185 3.87 4.45 -7.91
CA SER A 185 4.98 5.28 -7.43
C SER A 185 4.96 5.41 -5.90
N ALA A 186 3.78 5.67 -5.31
CA ALA A 186 3.61 5.75 -3.86
C ALA A 186 3.86 4.41 -3.16
N LEU A 187 3.28 3.31 -3.68
CA LEU A 187 3.53 1.96 -3.16
C LEU A 187 5.02 1.59 -3.23
N THR A 188 5.70 1.90 -4.34
CA THR A 188 7.14 1.66 -4.47
C THR A 188 7.95 2.45 -3.45
N ALA A 189 7.57 3.71 -3.17
CA ALA A 189 8.25 4.54 -2.18
C ALA A 189 8.08 4.01 -0.75
N LEU A 190 6.98 3.31 -0.46
CA LEU A 190 6.72 2.64 0.81
C LEU A 190 7.15 1.17 0.84
N HIS A 191 7.86 0.68 -0.19
CA HIS A 191 8.27 -0.72 -0.30
C HIS A 191 7.12 -1.74 -0.25
N MET A 192 5.97 -1.36 -0.79
CA MET A 192 4.75 -2.17 -0.81
C MET A 192 4.50 -2.85 -2.16
N GLU A 193 3.87 -4.02 -2.09
CA GLU A 193 3.25 -4.68 -3.24
C GLU A 193 1.80 -4.23 -3.40
N PHE A 194 1.34 -4.12 -4.65
CA PHE A 194 -0.08 -3.88 -4.91
C PHE A 194 -0.92 -5.13 -4.60
N SER A 195 -2.00 -4.95 -3.84
CA SER A 195 -3.06 -5.94 -3.66
C SER A 195 -4.40 -5.25 -3.59
N ASP A 196 -5.37 -5.63 -4.42
CA ASP A 196 -6.75 -5.10 -4.39
C ASP A 196 -7.71 -6.02 -3.61
N ASP A 197 -7.16 -7.04 -2.95
CA ASP A 197 -7.90 -8.04 -2.18
C ASP A 197 -7.31 -8.15 -0.76
N LEU A 198 -8.14 -8.59 0.19
CA LEU A 198 -7.67 -9.05 1.50
C LEU A 198 -6.78 -10.29 1.33
N THR A 199 -5.61 -10.27 1.95
CA THR A 199 -4.63 -11.35 1.90
C THR A 199 -4.50 -12.04 3.24
N TYR A 200 -4.35 -13.37 3.22
CA TYR A 200 -4.24 -14.20 4.43
C TYR A 200 -2.95 -14.99 4.37
N LEU A 201 -1.98 -14.63 5.21
CA LEU A 201 -0.64 -15.23 5.19
C LEU A 201 -0.46 -16.26 6.30
N PRO A 202 0.46 -17.23 6.12
CA PRO A 202 0.93 -18.07 7.20
C PRO A 202 1.47 -17.23 8.36
N GLY A 203 1.07 -17.57 9.59
CA GLY A 203 1.46 -16.84 10.80
C GLY A 203 0.55 -15.65 11.17
N MET A 204 -0.37 -15.27 10.29
CA MET A 204 -1.39 -14.25 10.53
C MET A 204 -2.78 -14.89 10.69
N ALA A 205 -3.85 -14.11 10.60
CA ALA A 205 -5.21 -14.64 10.65
C ALA A 205 -5.53 -15.46 9.38
N PRO A 206 -6.10 -16.67 9.52
CA PRO A 206 -6.58 -17.42 8.37
C PRO A 206 -7.88 -16.83 7.83
N GLN A 207 -8.19 -17.07 6.55
CA GLN A 207 -9.46 -16.63 5.95
C GLN A 207 -10.68 -17.15 6.71
N SER A 208 -10.61 -18.36 7.26
CA SER A 208 -11.69 -18.93 8.07
C SER A 208 -12.00 -18.16 9.35
N ALA A 209 -11.11 -17.28 9.82
CA ALA A 209 -11.38 -16.38 10.94
C ALA A 209 -12.27 -15.19 10.55
N ASN A 210 -12.23 -14.76 9.27
CA ASN A 210 -13.04 -13.67 8.76
C ASN A 210 -14.48 -14.12 8.49
N GLN A 211 -15.28 -14.23 9.55
CA GLN A 211 -16.73 -14.49 9.44
C GLN A 211 -17.51 -13.36 10.10
N ALA A 212 -18.30 -12.65 9.31
CA ALA A 212 -19.06 -11.47 9.76
C ALA A 212 -20.07 -11.77 10.89
N LYS A 213 -20.49 -13.03 11.02
CA LYS A 213 -21.34 -13.48 12.13
C LYS A 213 -20.69 -13.33 13.51
N PHE A 214 -19.37 -13.17 13.57
CA PHE A 214 -18.64 -12.95 14.81
C PHE A 214 -18.62 -11.48 15.26
N GLU A 215 -19.07 -10.54 14.42
CA GLU A 215 -19.13 -9.11 14.77
C GLU A 215 -20.06 -8.90 15.97
N GLN A 216 -19.55 -8.24 17.00
CA GLN A 216 -20.34 -7.85 18.16
C GLN A 216 -21.41 -6.84 17.75
N GLY A 217 -22.68 -7.17 18.02
CA GLY A 217 -23.81 -6.35 17.58
C GLY A 217 -24.30 -6.64 16.15
N GLY A 218 -23.60 -7.52 15.43
CA GLY A 218 -23.93 -7.90 14.06
C GLY A 218 -23.41 -6.91 13.01
N MET A 219 -23.17 -7.41 11.80
CA MET A 219 -22.70 -6.62 10.66
C MET A 219 -23.80 -6.52 9.60
N GLN A 220 -24.02 -5.31 9.08
CA GLN A 220 -24.97 -5.09 7.99
C GLN A 220 -24.58 -5.89 6.73
N VAL A 221 -25.57 -6.52 6.10
CA VAL A 221 -25.35 -7.35 4.91
C VAL A 221 -25.47 -6.49 3.66
N LEU A 222 -24.49 -6.60 2.76
CA LEU A 222 -24.55 -5.90 1.48
C LEU A 222 -25.63 -6.51 0.59
N SER A 223 -26.48 -5.68 -0.03
CA SER A 223 -27.56 -6.16 -0.87
C SER A 223 -27.03 -6.87 -2.12
N LYS A 224 -27.80 -7.81 -2.71
CA LYS A 224 -27.37 -8.50 -3.94
C LYS A 224 -27.02 -7.53 -5.08
N GLU A 225 -27.82 -6.47 -5.25
CA GLU A 225 -27.57 -5.44 -6.26
C GLU A 225 -26.27 -4.65 -6.01
N ASP A 226 -25.94 -4.40 -4.75
CA ASP A 226 -24.70 -3.72 -4.37
C ASP A 226 -23.48 -4.66 -4.45
N ILE A 227 -23.67 -5.96 -4.22
CA ILE A 227 -22.64 -6.99 -4.47
C ILE A 227 -22.30 -7.03 -5.96
N GLU A 228 -23.31 -7.07 -6.85
CA GLU A 228 -23.08 -7.00 -8.30
C GLU A 228 -22.33 -5.72 -8.70
N THR A 229 -22.65 -4.59 -8.07
CA THR A 229 -21.96 -3.31 -8.29
C THR A 229 -20.50 -3.37 -7.83
N LEU A 230 -20.22 -3.98 -6.68
CA LEU A 230 -18.86 -4.19 -6.17
C LEU A 230 -18.05 -5.12 -7.09
N GLU A 231 -18.66 -6.21 -7.57
CA GLU A 231 -18.05 -7.14 -8.52
C GLU A 231 -17.75 -6.48 -9.87
N GLN A 232 -18.64 -5.59 -10.34
CA GLN A 232 -18.41 -4.76 -11.52
C GLN A 232 -17.16 -3.89 -11.33
N CYS A 233 -17.02 -3.19 -10.21
CA CYS A 233 -15.84 -2.38 -9.88
C CYS A 233 -14.55 -3.22 -9.88
N ARG A 234 -14.57 -4.40 -9.23
CA ARG A 234 -13.41 -5.32 -9.21
C ARG A 234 -13.04 -5.79 -10.62
N ALA A 235 -14.02 -6.12 -11.46
CA ALA A 235 -13.79 -6.54 -12.84
C ALA A 235 -13.20 -5.40 -13.71
N MET A 236 -13.58 -4.16 -13.43
CA MET A 236 -13.01 -2.96 -14.06
C MET A 236 -11.54 -2.79 -13.68
N CYS A 237 -11.21 -2.82 -12.38
CA CYS A 237 -9.83 -2.74 -11.90
C CYS A 237 -8.94 -3.81 -12.55
N LYS A 238 -9.40 -5.07 -12.60
CA LYS A 238 -8.66 -6.20 -13.20
C LYS A 238 -8.30 -6.03 -14.67
N ARG A 239 -9.04 -5.21 -15.43
CA ARG A 239 -8.77 -4.89 -16.84
C ARG A 239 -8.15 -3.50 -17.06
N GLY A 240 -7.73 -2.82 -15.99
CA GLY A 240 -7.05 -1.52 -16.06
C GLY A 240 -7.99 -0.32 -16.15
N GLU A 241 -9.27 -0.51 -15.84
CA GLU A 241 -10.25 0.56 -15.63
C GLU A 241 -10.29 0.89 -14.13
N CYS A 242 -9.38 1.75 -13.67
CA CYS A 242 -9.29 2.20 -12.28
C CYS A 242 -10.29 3.35 -11.99
N PRO A 243 -10.65 3.58 -10.71
CA PRO A 243 -11.35 4.79 -10.31
C PRO A 243 -10.51 6.03 -10.67
N PRO A 244 -11.14 7.17 -11.01
CA PRO A 244 -10.43 8.36 -11.48
C PRO A 244 -9.76 9.10 -10.31
N LEU A 245 -8.68 8.53 -9.79
CA LEU A 245 -7.99 8.98 -8.59
C LEU A 245 -6.50 9.17 -8.85
N LEU A 246 -5.91 10.19 -8.23
CA LEU A 246 -4.47 10.43 -8.21
C LEU A 246 -3.94 10.35 -6.78
N VAL A 247 -2.79 9.68 -6.62
CA VAL A 247 -2.01 9.77 -5.39
C VAL A 247 -1.03 10.93 -5.53
N VAL A 248 -1.13 11.93 -4.66
CA VAL A 248 -0.35 13.17 -4.72
C VAL A 248 0.34 13.39 -3.39
N PHE A 249 1.62 13.76 -3.44
CA PHE A 249 2.38 14.10 -2.25
C PHE A 249 2.15 15.56 -1.86
N ASP A 250 1.76 15.78 -0.62
CA ASP A 250 1.55 17.04 0.06
C ASP A 250 2.60 17.19 1.17
N SER A 251 3.18 18.38 1.33
CA SER A 251 4.26 18.61 2.31
C SER A 251 3.80 18.49 3.76
N CYS A 252 2.53 18.79 4.03
CA CYS A 252 1.92 18.78 5.36
C CYS A 252 1.25 17.45 5.67
N GLU A 253 0.59 16.86 4.66
CA GLU A 253 -0.25 15.68 4.83
C GLU A 253 0.40 14.36 4.36
N GLY A 254 1.56 14.41 3.71
CA GLY A 254 2.19 13.23 3.13
C GLY A 254 1.51 12.79 1.83
N TYR A 255 1.36 11.49 1.60
CA TYR A 255 0.60 11.02 0.44
C TYR A 255 -0.89 11.23 0.69
N THR A 256 -1.55 11.88 -0.26
CA THR A 256 -2.99 12.16 -0.29
C THR A 256 -3.60 11.58 -1.55
N VAL A 257 -4.93 11.45 -1.56
CA VAL A 257 -5.68 11.02 -2.75
C VAL A 257 -6.63 12.12 -3.16
N GLU A 258 -6.62 12.48 -4.43
CA GLU A 258 -7.53 13.46 -5.03
C GLU A 258 -8.27 12.87 -6.23
N ALA A 259 -9.47 13.38 -6.49
CA ALA A 259 -10.26 12.98 -7.64
C ALA A 259 -9.68 13.60 -8.94
N ASP A 260 -9.42 12.79 -9.97
CA ASP A 260 -8.98 13.25 -11.29
C ASP A 260 -10.13 13.34 -12.31
N ASP A 261 -11.35 13.05 -11.86
CA ASP A 261 -12.61 13.27 -12.57
C ASP A 261 -13.76 13.40 -11.55
N GLN A 262 -14.96 13.72 -12.01
CA GLN A 262 -16.14 13.81 -11.13
C GLN A 262 -16.50 12.43 -10.53
N ILE A 263 -16.73 12.39 -9.22
CA ILE A 263 -17.24 11.21 -8.51
C ILE A 263 -18.61 11.58 -7.94
N LYS A 264 -19.63 10.75 -8.16
CA LYS A 264 -20.99 11.03 -7.69
C LYS A 264 -21.19 10.54 -6.27
N ASP A 265 -22.17 11.11 -5.58
CA ASP A 265 -22.68 10.57 -4.32
C ASP A 265 -23.02 9.08 -4.46
N LEU A 266 -22.73 8.30 -3.41
CA LEU A 266 -22.90 6.85 -3.33
C LEU A 266 -21.99 6.02 -4.26
N THR A 267 -21.00 6.62 -4.92
CA THR A 267 -20.01 5.87 -5.70
C THR A 267 -19.04 5.10 -4.81
N ILE A 268 -18.83 3.81 -5.11
CA ILE A 268 -17.76 2.99 -4.53
C ILE A 268 -16.42 3.55 -5.00
N ILE A 269 -15.55 3.89 -4.05
CA ILE A 269 -14.23 4.46 -4.30
C ILE A 269 -13.19 3.32 -4.37
N ALA A 270 -13.09 2.55 -3.29
CA ALA A 270 -12.17 1.43 -3.16
C ALA A 270 -12.61 0.49 -2.02
N GLU A 271 -12.19 -0.76 -2.07
CA GLU A 271 -12.15 -1.64 -0.90
C GLU A 271 -10.85 -1.37 -0.13
N TYR A 272 -10.90 -1.38 1.20
CA TYR A 272 -9.68 -1.31 1.99
C TYR A 272 -9.01 -2.69 2.00
N SER A 273 -7.82 -2.79 1.41
CA SER A 273 -7.11 -4.06 1.23
C SER A 273 -5.79 -4.08 2.00
N GLY A 274 -5.32 -5.30 2.29
CA GLY A 274 -4.07 -5.55 3.00
C GLY A 274 -4.05 -6.94 3.62
N ASP A 275 -2.98 -7.23 4.35
CA ASP A 275 -2.84 -8.50 5.06
C ASP A 275 -3.77 -8.50 6.28
N VAL A 276 -4.57 -9.55 6.45
CA VAL A 276 -5.49 -9.68 7.59
C VAL A 276 -4.79 -10.36 8.75
N ASP A 277 -4.82 -9.72 9.91
CA ASP A 277 -4.25 -10.23 11.16
C ASP A 277 -5.22 -10.12 12.33
N TYR A 278 -4.85 -10.73 13.44
CA TYR A 278 -5.53 -10.49 14.71
C TYR A 278 -5.05 -9.18 15.34
N ILE A 279 -5.96 -8.42 15.96
CA ILE A 279 -5.61 -7.14 16.63
C ILE A 279 -4.51 -7.36 17.70
N LYS A 280 -4.61 -8.43 18.49
CA LYS A 280 -3.62 -8.78 19.52
C LYS A 280 -2.20 -8.97 18.98
N ASN A 281 -2.04 -9.31 17.70
CA ASN A 281 -0.73 -9.49 17.09
C ASN A 281 -0.08 -8.14 16.70
N ARG A 282 -0.84 -7.04 16.77
CA ARG A 282 -0.50 -5.71 16.25
C ARG A 282 -0.51 -4.62 17.34
N GLU A 283 -0.58 -4.99 18.61
CA GLU A 283 -0.63 -4.03 19.75
C GLU A 283 0.58 -3.09 19.82
N HIS A 284 1.73 -3.54 19.31
CA HIS A 284 2.99 -2.80 19.31
C HIS A 284 3.43 -2.41 17.89
N ASP A 285 2.52 -2.49 16.92
CA ASP A 285 2.79 -2.16 15.51
C ASP A 285 2.79 -0.64 15.31
N ASP A 286 3.73 -0.14 14.52
CA ASP A 286 3.89 1.29 14.21
C ASP A 286 3.21 1.71 12.89
N CYS A 287 2.47 0.80 12.24
CA CYS A 287 1.72 1.08 11.04
C CYS A 287 0.60 2.11 11.28
N ASP A 288 0.71 3.24 10.59
CA ASP A 288 -0.21 4.38 10.61
C ASP A 288 -1.49 4.18 9.76
N SER A 289 -1.73 2.97 9.28
CA SER A 289 -2.78 2.71 8.28
C SER A 289 -3.53 1.42 8.53
N MET A 290 -3.51 0.95 9.79
CA MET A 290 -4.32 -0.19 10.22
C MET A 290 -5.82 0.15 10.15
N MET A 291 -6.62 -0.83 9.72
CA MET A 291 -8.07 -0.66 9.56
C MET A 291 -8.82 -1.83 10.18
N THR A 292 -9.69 -1.56 11.14
CA THR A 292 -10.52 -2.59 11.80
C THR A 292 -11.38 -3.34 10.78
N LEU A 293 -11.28 -4.67 10.77
CA LEU A 293 -12.06 -5.55 9.89
C LEU A 293 -13.26 -6.16 10.62
N LEU A 294 -13.01 -6.72 11.80
CA LEU A 294 -13.98 -7.48 12.60
C LEU A 294 -13.74 -7.20 14.09
N LEU A 295 -14.78 -6.83 14.82
CA LEU A 295 -14.74 -6.68 16.27
C LEU A 295 -15.58 -7.78 16.89
N ALA A 296 -14.90 -8.81 17.38
CA ALA A 296 -15.55 -9.95 17.99
C ALA A 296 -15.83 -9.71 19.48
N ARG A 297 -16.80 -10.45 20.04
CA ARG A 297 -17.07 -10.42 21.50
C ARG A 297 -15.87 -10.86 22.33
N ASP A 298 -15.09 -11.80 21.80
CA ASP A 298 -13.78 -12.17 22.33
C ASP A 298 -12.73 -11.33 21.60
N PRO A 299 -12.06 -10.36 22.26
CA PRO A 299 -11.08 -9.48 21.63
C PRO A 299 -9.93 -10.25 20.95
N SER A 300 -9.62 -11.46 21.43
CA SER A 300 -8.56 -12.29 20.84
C SER A 300 -8.88 -12.81 19.42
N LYS A 301 -10.13 -12.65 18.98
CA LYS A 301 -10.65 -13.01 17.66
C LYS A 301 -10.92 -11.81 16.76
N SER A 302 -10.76 -10.58 17.26
CA SER A 302 -10.91 -9.38 16.45
C SER A 302 -9.80 -9.28 15.40
N LEU A 303 -10.16 -8.78 14.22
CA LEU A 303 -9.29 -8.74 13.05
C LEU A 303 -9.05 -7.31 12.59
N VAL A 304 -7.86 -7.08 12.06
CA VAL A 304 -7.40 -5.81 11.49
C VAL A 304 -6.77 -6.07 10.11
N ILE A 305 -6.97 -5.13 9.20
CA ILE A 305 -6.30 -5.07 7.91
C ILE A 305 -5.02 -4.26 8.09
N CYS A 306 -3.89 -4.85 7.72
CA CYS A 306 -2.56 -4.27 7.82
C CYS A 306 -2.00 -4.06 6.42
N PRO A 307 -2.07 -2.83 5.88
CA PRO A 307 -1.55 -2.55 4.54
C PRO A 307 -0.05 -2.19 4.58
N ASP A 308 0.74 -2.81 5.45
CA ASP A 308 2.17 -2.52 5.65
C ASP A 308 3.05 -3.06 4.51
N LYS A 309 2.74 -4.26 4.01
CA LYS A 309 3.48 -4.94 2.93
C LYS A 309 2.72 -5.01 1.62
N ARG A 310 1.40 -5.15 1.71
CA ARG A 310 0.47 -5.27 0.57
C ARG A 310 -0.71 -4.35 0.76
N GLY A 311 -1.14 -3.66 -0.28
CA GLY A 311 -2.34 -2.82 -0.21
C GLY A 311 -2.66 -2.11 -1.53
N ASN A 312 -3.71 -1.30 -1.51
CA ASN A 312 -4.14 -0.50 -2.66
C ASN A 312 -4.22 0.99 -2.32
N ILE A 313 -5.00 1.74 -3.08
CA ILE A 313 -5.15 3.20 -2.91
C ILE A 313 -5.81 3.60 -1.60
N ALA A 314 -6.62 2.73 -0.98
CA ALA A 314 -7.43 3.06 0.18
C ALA A 314 -6.58 3.55 1.38
N ARG A 315 -5.38 2.99 1.55
CA ARG A 315 -4.46 3.34 2.63
C ARG A 315 -3.91 4.78 2.56
N PHE A 316 -4.05 5.44 1.40
CA PHE A 316 -3.54 6.79 1.14
C PHE A 316 -4.65 7.86 1.23
N ILE A 317 -5.89 7.48 1.50
CA ILE A 317 -6.99 8.45 1.65
C ILE A 317 -6.94 8.98 3.08
N ASN A 318 -6.91 10.30 3.23
CA ASN A 318 -6.69 10.97 4.51
C ASN A 318 -7.90 10.96 5.43
N GLY A 319 -7.62 11.15 6.72
CA GLY A 319 -8.63 11.31 7.75
C GLY A 319 -8.95 12.78 8.01
N ILE A 320 -10.14 13.05 8.53
CA ILE A 320 -10.49 14.37 9.04
C ILE A 320 -9.94 14.61 10.45
N ASN A 321 -9.76 15.88 10.82
CA ASN A 321 -9.58 16.27 12.21
C ASN A 321 -10.94 16.22 12.94
N ASN A 322 -11.13 15.29 13.87
CA ASN A 322 -12.40 15.13 14.60
C ASN A 322 -12.65 16.25 15.64
N HIS A 323 -11.63 17.05 15.95
CA HIS A 323 -11.62 18.04 17.05
C HIS A 323 -11.92 19.45 16.56
N THR A 324 -11.93 19.70 15.24
CA THR A 324 -12.21 21.02 14.67
C THR A 324 -13.49 20.99 13.81
N PRO A 325 -14.34 22.04 13.86
CA PRO A 325 -15.52 22.12 13.00
C PRO A 325 -15.18 22.08 11.52
N ASP A 326 -14.06 22.68 11.11
CA ASP A 326 -13.63 22.72 9.72
C ASP A 326 -13.08 21.37 9.24
N GLY A 327 -12.47 20.58 10.13
CA GLY A 327 -12.08 19.20 9.82
C GLY A 327 -13.29 18.35 9.40
N LYS A 328 -14.39 18.43 10.15
CA LYS A 328 -15.63 17.71 9.81
C LYS A 328 -16.23 18.12 8.46
N LYS A 329 -16.08 19.38 8.04
CA LYS A 329 -16.59 19.86 6.74
C LYS A 329 -15.80 19.28 5.55
N LYS A 330 -14.56 18.84 5.76
CA LYS A 330 -13.73 18.24 4.69
C LYS A 330 -14.23 16.85 4.28
N GLN A 331 -14.97 16.15 5.15
CA GLN A 331 -15.42 14.80 4.88
C GLN A 331 -16.27 14.73 3.61
N ASN A 332 -15.87 13.89 2.67
CA ASN A 332 -16.56 13.67 1.40
C ASN A 332 -16.68 12.19 1.02
N CYS A 333 -16.07 11.30 1.81
CA CYS A 333 -16.30 9.88 1.75
C CYS A 333 -16.47 9.27 3.16
N LYS A 334 -16.96 8.02 3.19
CA LYS A 334 -17.18 7.25 4.41
C LYS A 334 -16.63 5.84 4.24
N CYS A 335 -15.95 5.37 5.27
CA CYS A 335 -15.53 3.98 5.42
C CYS A 335 -16.66 3.19 6.08
N VAL A 336 -17.06 2.06 5.47
CA VAL A 336 -18.20 1.26 5.92
C VAL A 336 -17.86 -0.23 5.88
N ARG A 337 -18.21 -0.93 6.96
CA ARG A 337 -18.06 -2.40 7.06
C ARG A 337 -19.35 -3.09 6.62
N TYR A 338 -19.23 -4.10 5.77
CA TYR A 338 -20.34 -4.92 5.28
C TYR A 338 -20.00 -6.40 5.36
N SER A 339 -21.03 -7.21 5.61
CA SER A 339 -21.00 -8.64 5.35
C SER A 339 -21.26 -8.90 3.87
N VAL A 340 -20.30 -9.48 3.17
CA VAL A 340 -20.39 -9.89 1.76
C VAL A 340 -20.14 -11.38 1.71
N ASN A 341 -21.16 -12.16 1.35
CA ASN A 341 -21.11 -13.63 1.33
C ASN A 341 -20.64 -14.26 2.65
N GLY A 342 -20.94 -13.61 3.79
CA GLY A 342 -20.58 -14.08 5.13
C GLY A 342 -19.21 -13.62 5.64
N GLU A 343 -18.39 -12.98 4.81
CA GLU A 343 -17.10 -12.39 5.20
C GLU A 343 -17.24 -10.88 5.48
N CYS A 344 -16.39 -10.33 6.34
CA CYS A 344 -16.29 -8.89 6.56
C CYS A 344 -15.53 -8.25 5.40
N ARG A 345 -16.02 -7.10 4.93
CA ARG A 345 -15.38 -6.25 3.91
C ARG A 345 -15.47 -4.79 4.32
N VAL A 346 -14.43 -4.02 4.04
CA VAL A 346 -14.34 -2.59 4.34
C VAL A 346 -14.37 -1.81 3.02
N ILE A 347 -15.37 -0.95 2.83
CA ILE A 347 -15.61 -0.25 1.57
C ILE A 347 -15.67 1.26 1.82
N LEU A 348 -14.95 2.02 1.00
CA LEU A 348 -15.00 3.48 0.96
C LEU A 348 -16.02 3.93 -0.09
N VAL A 349 -16.95 4.79 0.30
CA VAL A 349 -18.05 5.28 -0.54
C VAL A 349 -18.12 6.79 -0.45
N ALA A 350 -18.33 7.47 -1.58
CA ALA A 350 -18.59 8.91 -1.61
C ALA A 350 -19.91 9.25 -0.89
N THR A 351 -19.92 10.31 -0.08
CA THR A 351 -21.11 10.75 0.68
C THR A 351 -21.78 12.00 0.09
N ARG A 352 -21.19 12.53 -0.98
CA ARG A 352 -21.68 13.62 -1.81
C ARG A 352 -20.97 13.56 -3.15
N ASP A 353 -21.39 14.41 -4.09
CA ASP A 353 -20.63 14.65 -5.30
C ASP A 353 -19.26 15.26 -4.95
N ILE A 354 -18.20 14.76 -5.58
CA ILE A 354 -16.81 15.16 -5.41
C ILE A 354 -16.32 15.69 -6.76
N ALA A 355 -15.80 16.91 -6.77
CA ALA A 355 -15.31 17.54 -7.98
C ALA A 355 -13.89 17.05 -8.33
N LYS A 356 -13.51 17.17 -9.60
CA LYS A 356 -12.13 16.98 -10.03
C LYS A 356 -11.20 17.95 -9.29
N GLY A 357 -10.07 17.45 -8.80
CA GLY A 357 -9.06 18.15 -8.01
C GLY A 357 -9.36 18.17 -6.51
N GLU A 358 -10.51 17.65 -6.08
CA GLU A 358 -10.86 17.62 -4.66
C GLU A 358 -10.18 16.45 -3.96
N LYS A 359 -9.52 16.72 -2.83
CA LYS A 359 -8.91 15.71 -1.94
C LYS A 359 -9.99 14.88 -1.24
N LEU A 360 -9.75 13.58 -1.09
CA LEU A 360 -10.66 12.66 -0.42
C LEU A 360 -10.36 12.59 1.08
N TYR A 361 -11.40 12.73 1.90
CA TYR A 361 -11.33 12.64 3.35
C TYR A 361 -12.48 11.79 3.91
N TYR A 362 -12.14 10.85 4.79
CA TYR A 362 -13.12 10.12 5.61
C TYR A 362 -12.81 10.24 7.10
N ASP A 363 -13.73 9.76 7.93
CA ASP A 363 -13.53 9.70 9.38
C ASP A 363 -12.82 8.39 9.76
N TYR A 364 -11.56 8.49 10.18
CA TYR A 364 -10.78 7.35 10.69
C TYR A 364 -11.41 6.77 11.96
N ASN A 365 -12.10 7.61 12.73
CA ASN A 365 -12.75 7.23 13.99
C ASN A 365 -14.27 7.01 13.82
N GLY A 366 -14.70 6.57 12.63
CA GLY A 366 -16.11 6.38 12.31
C GLY A 366 -16.83 5.28 13.12
N TYR A 367 -16.10 4.48 13.90
CA TYR A 367 -16.65 3.47 14.81
C TYR A 367 -15.92 3.49 16.16
N GLU A 368 -14.61 3.24 16.17
CA GLU A 368 -13.74 3.34 17.34
C GLU A 368 -13.02 4.70 17.37
N HIS A 369 -12.50 5.13 18.52
CA HIS A 369 -11.80 6.42 18.67
C HIS A 369 -10.29 6.22 18.95
N GLU A 370 -9.70 5.20 18.34
CA GLU A 370 -8.31 4.79 18.58
C GLU A 370 -7.29 5.64 17.81
N TYR A 371 -7.71 6.36 16.76
CA TYR A 371 -6.79 7.11 15.90
C TYR A 371 -6.67 8.57 16.36
N PRO A 372 -5.47 9.04 16.77
CA PRO A 372 -5.29 10.42 17.22
C PRO A 372 -5.31 11.40 16.03
N THR A 373 -6.37 12.20 15.88
CA THR A 373 -6.54 13.13 14.74
C THR A 373 -6.36 14.61 15.08
N GLN A 374 -5.92 14.94 16.30
CA GLN A 374 -5.78 16.33 16.78
C GLN A 374 -4.80 17.17 15.93
N HIS A 375 -3.79 16.52 15.37
CA HIS A 375 -2.74 17.14 14.57
C HIS A 375 -3.04 17.17 13.06
N PHE A 376 -4.20 16.64 12.64
CA PHE A 376 -4.59 16.64 11.23
C PHE A 376 -4.95 18.06 10.77
N VAL A 377 -4.57 18.36 9.53
CA VAL A 377 -4.69 19.68 8.88
C VAL A 377 -6.12 19.91 8.41
#